data_AF-A0A3B0WBN0-F1
#
_entry.id   AF-A0A3B0WBN0-F1
#
_cell.length_a   1.000
_cell.length_b   1.000
_cell.length_c   1.000
_cell.angle_alpha   90.00
_cell.angle_beta   90.00
_cell.angle_gamma   90.00
#
_symmetry.space_group_name_H-M   'P 1'
#
loop_
_entity.id
_entity.type
_entity.pdbx_description
1 polymer ?
#
loop_
_entity_poly.entity_id
_entity_poly.type
_entity_poly.pdbx_seq_one_letter_code
_entity_poly.pdbx_strand_id
1 'polypeptide(L)'
;MRPSSYSVDHKPVKLTATSERSYTWRRIFDLVLHHKPALIKAHMIAFFATLAIVPLPLLLPFLVDEVLLDKPGMIVGFLNQWVASDWHTPVYYIVVITVITIILRLVGLVLGVWQMQQFTVIAKEVAYQIRRDLLARVQGVSMAQYETMGSGSVSATMVNDVNTIDSFLGTTVGKIIIAVFSLVGISIVLFWLHWQLALFILLLNPLVIYFTMRLGRNVQRLKKEENTALDVFQQSLTETLDALQQIRAANQDSERGQA
;
A
#
# COMPACT_ATOMS: atom_id res chain seq x y z
N MET A 1 -68.86 -16.75 38.15
CA MET A 1 -67.60 -17.14 37.46
C MET A 1 -66.89 -15.88 36.99
N ARG A 2 -65.74 -15.55 37.57
CA ARG A 2 -64.91 -14.38 37.20
C ARG A 2 -63.78 -14.84 36.27
N PRO A 3 -63.39 -14.07 35.23
CA PRO A 3 -62.26 -14.43 34.38
C PRO A 3 -60.94 -14.06 35.06
N SER A 4 -59.99 -14.98 34.98
CA SER A 4 -58.63 -14.90 35.51
C SER A 4 -57.79 -13.92 34.68
N SER A 5 -57.30 -12.86 35.32
CA SER A 5 -56.34 -11.90 34.75
C SER A 5 -54.94 -12.52 34.71
N TYR A 6 -54.46 -12.85 33.52
CA TYR A 6 -53.05 -13.19 33.31
C TYR A 6 -52.22 -11.91 33.22
N SER A 7 -51.48 -11.59 34.27
CA SER A 7 -50.45 -10.57 34.28
C SER A 7 -49.17 -11.16 33.66
N VAL A 8 -48.87 -10.77 32.42
CA VAL A 8 -47.57 -11.09 31.79
C VAL A 8 -46.53 -10.12 32.37
N ASP A 9 -45.67 -10.65 33.24
CA ASP A 9 -44.52 -9.95 33.81
C ASP A 9 -43.47 -9.70 32.71
N HIS A 10 -43.51 -8.50 32.11
CA HIS A 10 -42.46 -8.03 31.22
C HIS A 10 -41.24 -7.59 32.03
N LYS A 11 -40.43 -8.55 32.47
CA LYS A 11 -39.05 -8.24 32.86
C LYS A 11 -38.31 -7.77 31.60
N PRO A 12 -37.71 -6.55 31.60
CA PRO A 12 -36.89 -6.14 30.48
C PRO A 12 -35.69 -7.08 30.40
N VAL A 13 -35.62 -7.84 29.31
CA VAL A 13 -34.42 -8.59 28.94
C VAL A 13 -33.33 -7.54 28.74
N LYS A 14 -32.42 -7.43 29.71
CA LYS A 14 -31.19 -6.66 29.56
C LYS A 14 -30.37 -7.34 28.49
N LEU A 15 -30.56 -6.92 27.24
CA LEU A 15 -29.63 -7.18 26.16
C LEU A 15 -28.32 -6.50 26.58
N THR A 16 -27.43 -7.25 27.21
CA THR A 16 -26.05 -6.85 27.40
C THR A 16 -25.51 -6.56 26.02
N ALA A 17 -25.35 -5.27 25.70
CA ALA A 17 -24.70 -4.80 24.50
C ALA A 17 -23.33 -5.48 24.42
N THR A 18 -23.25 -6.55 23.62
CA THR A 18 -21.98 -7.20 23.31
C THR A 18 -21.19 -6.17 22.53
N SER A 19 -20.19 -5.59 23.22
CA SER A 19 -19.20 -4.65 22.73
C SER A 19 -19.07 -4.63 21.21
N GLU A 20 -19.33 -3.47 20.60
CA GLU A 20 -18.91 -3.15 19.24
C GLU A 20 -17.40 -3.41 19.12
N ARG A 21 -17.00 -4.63 18.72
CA ARG A 21 -15.61 -4.94 18.41
C ARG A 21 -15.32 -4.42 17.01
N SER A 22 -15.15 -3.10 16.92
CA SER A 22 -14.53 -2.44 15.78
C SER A 22 -13.20 -3.12 15.47
N TYR A 23 -12.97 -3.45 14.19
CA TYR A 23 -11.66 -3.90 13.72
C TYR A 23 -10.67 -2.73 13.87
N THR A 24 -10.02 -2.66 15.03
CA THR A 24 -9.00 -1.67 15.32
C THR A 24 -7.71 -2.04 14.57
N TRP A 25 -6.98 -1.05 14.05
CA TRP A 25 -5.67 -1.22 13.39
C TRP A 25 -4.73 -2.18 14.11
N ARG A 26 -4.77 -2.20 15.46
CA ARG A 26 -4.01 -3.13 16.30
C ARG A 26 -4.30 -4.61 16.01
N ARG A 27 -5.55 -4.97 15.72
CA ARG A 27 -5.97 -6.36 15.42
C ARG A 27 -5.55 -6.82 14.03
N ILE A 28 -5.57 -5.91 13.05
CA ILE A 28 -5.00 -6.17 11.71
C ILE A 28 -3.48 -6.36 11.84
N PHE A 29 -2.82 -5.50 12.63
CA PHE A 29 -1.40 -5.64 12.93
C PHE A 29 -1.09 -6.97 13.64
N ASP A 30 -1.92 -7.40 14.59
CA ASP A 30 -1.77 -8.67 15.30
C ASP A 30 -1.95 -9.88 14.36
N LEU A 31 -2.90 -9.81 13.42
CA LEU A 31 -3.09 -10.84 12.38
C LEU A 31 -1.86 -10.96 11.46
N VAL A 32 -1.25 -9.83 11.10
CA VAL A 32 -0.03 -9.79 10.30
C VAL A 32 1.16 -10.33 11.11
N LEU A 33 1.24 -9.96 12.39
CA LEU A 33 2.27 -10.44 13.33
C LEU A 33 2.13 -11.94 13.65
N HIS A 34 0.96 -12.54 13.45
CA HIS A 34 0.78 -13.98 13.57
C HIS A 34 1.58 -14.75 12.49
N HIS A 35 1.91 -14.11 11.36
CA HIS A 35 2.74 -14.67 10.28
C HIS A 35 4.24 -14.40 10.47
N LYS A 36 4.74 -14.59 11.70
CA LYS A 36 6.16 -14.40 12.10
C LYS A 36 7.19 -15.01 11.12
N PRO A 37 7.07 -16.26 10.64
CA PRO A 37 8.09 -16.84 9.76
C PRO A 37 8.13 -16.19 8.37
N ALA A 38 6.98 -15.77 7.83
CA ALA A 38 6.93 -15.07 6.55
C ALA A 38 7.43 -13.63 6.69
N LEU A 39 7.13 -12.98 7.82
CA LEU A 39 7.65 -11.66 8.15
C LEU A 39 9.18 -11.67 8.29
N ILE A 40 9.75 -12.67 8.99
CA ILE A 40 11.21 -12.83 9.13
C ILE A 40 11.86 -13.03 7.75
N LYS A 41 11.32 -13.92 6.91
CA LYS A 41 11.80 -14.11 5.54
C LYS A 41 11.76 -12.81 4.73
N ALA A 42 10.68 -12.05 4.83
CA ALA A 42 10.54 -10.77 4.13
C ALA A 42 11.59 -9.73 4.60
N HIS A 43 11.90 -9.66 5.90
CA HIS A 43 12.96 -8.78 6.42
C HIS A 43 14.35 -9.23 5.97
N MET A 44 14.61 -10.54 5.94
CA MET A 44 15.89 -11.07 5.42
C MET A 44 16.07 -10.76 3.94
N ILE A 45 15.04 -10.98 3.11
CA ILE A 45 15.10 -10.67 1.68
C ILE A 45 15.26 -9.16 1.49
N ALA A 46 14.54 -8.33 2.25
CA ALA A 46 14.68 -6.87 2.19
C ALA A 46 16.12 -6.44 2.51
N PHE A 47 16.73 -7.01 3.54
CA PHE A 47 18.11 -6.73 3.92
C PHE A 47 19.09 -7.09 2.79
N PHE A 48 18.99 -8.29 2.20
CA PHE A 48 19.85 -8.70 1.09
C PHE A 48 19.60 -7.88 -0.18
N ALA A 49 18.34 -7.53 -0.46
CA ALA A 49 18.01 -6.67 -1.59
C ALA A 49 18.63 -5.27 -1.41
N THR A 50 18.50 -4.69 -0.22
CA THR A 50 19.14 -3.42 0.13
C THR A 50 20.65 -3.54 0.02
N LEU A 51 21.27 -4.62 0.52
CA LEU A 51 22.72 -4.83 0.40
C LEU A 51 23.17 -4.93 -1.06
N ALA A 52 22.36 -5.49 -1.95
CA ALA A 52 22.67 -5.53 -3.38
C ALA A 52 22.51 -4.17 -4.07
N ILE A 53 21.55 -3.35 -3.64
CA ILE A 53 21.22 -2.06 -4.27
C ILE A 53 22.12 -0.93 -3.78
N VAL A 54 22.46 -0.91 -2.48
CA VAL A 54 23.19 0.17 -1.82
C VAL A 54 24.58 0.47 -2.43
N PRO A 55 25.37 -0.52 -2.91
CA PRO A 55 26.65 -0.26 -3.56
C PRO A 55 26.55 0.40 -4.94
N LEU A 56 25.42 0.25 -5.65
CA LEU A 56 25.31 0.72 -7.06
C LEU A 56 25.62 2.22 -7.23
N PRO A 57 25.06 3.13 -6.42
CA PRO A 57 25.34 4.56 -6.56
C PRO A 57 26.81 4.91 -6.31
N LEU A 58 27.54 4.09 -5.55
CA LEU A 58 28.95 4.30 -5.24
C LEU A 58 29.87 3.84 -6.38
N LEU A 59 29.45 2.87 -7.19
CA LEU A 59 30.27 2.34 -8.28
C LEU A 59 30.64 3.41 -9.32
N LEU A 60 29.77 4.40 -9.55
CA LEU A 60 30.04 5.50 -10.49
C LEU A 60 31.13 6.45 -9.98
N PRO A 61 31.03 7.05 -8.77
CA PRO A 61 32.12 7.83 -8.18
C PRO A 61 33.43 7.06 -8.12
N PHE A 62 33.40 5.77 -7.75
CA PHE A 62 34.61 4.94 -7.73
C PHE A 62 35.24 4.75 -9.11
N LEU A 63 34.43 4.48 -10.14
CA LEU A 63 34.93 4.36 -11.51
C LEU A 63 35.59 5.67 -11.97
N VAL A 64 35.04 6.82 -11.58
CA VAL A 64 35.62 8.13 -11.91
C VAL A 64 36.90 8.40 -11.09
N ASP A 65 36.86 8.21 -9.78
CA ASP A 65 37.96 8.59 -8.89
C ASP A 65 39.15 7.63 -8.96
N GLU A 66 38.91 6.34 -9.15
CA GLU A 66 39.94 5.30 -9.05
C GLU A 66 40.51 4.92 -10.42
N VAL A 67 39.66 4.88 -11.46
CA VAL A 67 40.06 4.48 -12.82
C VAL A 67 40.41 5.68 -13.70
N LEU A 68 39.74 6.84 -13.55
CA LEU A 68 40.03 8.02 -14.39
C LEU A 68 41.01 9.01 -13.73
N LEU A 69 41.09 9.04 -12.39
CA LEU A 69 41.95 9.96 -11.64
C LEU A 69 43.19 9.29 -11.03
N ASP A 70 43.47 8.02 -11.35
CA ASP A 70 44.64 7.23 -10.92
C ASP A 70 44.93 7.27 -9.41
N LYS A 71 43.89 7.41 -8.58
CA LYS A 71 44.03 7.31 -7.12
C LYS A 71 43.87 5.83 -6.75
N PRO A 72 44.86 5.16 -6.13
CA PRO A 72 44.69 3.78 -5.69
C PRO A 72 43.67 3.73 -4.55
N GLY A 73 42.53 3.10 -4.78
CA GLY A 73 41.51 2.85 -3.77
C GLY A 73 41.41 1.36 -3.40
N MET A 74 40.41 1.04 -2.57
CA MET A 74 40.21 -0.31 -2.06
C MET A 74 39.70 -1.30 -3.13
N ILE A 75 38.96 -0.85 -4.14
CA ILE A 75 38.29 -1.74 -5.09
C ILE A 75 39.27 -2.19 -6.17
N VAL A 76 40.09 -1.28 -6.69
CA VAL A 76 41.17 -1.61 -7.63
C VAL A 76 42.22 -2.49 -6.94
N GLY A 77 42.56 -2.21 -5.68
CA GLY A 77 43.43 -3.08 -4.88
C GLY A 77 42.88 -4.50 -4.71
N PHE A 78 41.58 -4.64 -4.42
CA PHE A 78 40.93 -5.95 -4.33
C PHE A 78 40.90 -6.66 -5.70
N LEU A 79 40.48 -5.98 -6.77
CA LEU A 79 40.41 -6.57 -8.12
C LEU A 79 41.79 -6.98 -8.66
N ASN A 80 42.83 -6.19 -8.36
CA ASN A 80 44.20 -6.47 -8.80
C ASN A 80 44.82 -7.68 -8.10
N GLN A 81 44.29 -8.08 -6.95
CA GLN A 81 44.73 -9.30 -6.28
C GLN A 81 44.30 -10.58 -7.02
N TRP A 82 43.25 -10.51 -7.84
CA TRP A 82 42.70 -11.65 -8.56
C TRP A 82 43.16 -11.75 -10.02
N VAL A 83 43.87 -10.74 -10.54
CA VAL A 83 44.22 -10.61 -11.96
C VAL A 83 45.70 -10.31 -12.14
N ALA A 84 46.31 -10.95 -13.14
CA ALA A 84 47.71 -10.73 -13.49
C ALA A 84 47.96 -9.28 -13.94
N SER A 85 49.12 -8.75 -13.56
CA SER A 85 49.50 -7.33 -13.71
C SER A 85 49.40 -6.76 -15.12
N ASP A 86 49.46 -7.61 -16.15
CA ASP A 86 49.46 -7.21 -17.55
C ASP A 86 48.08 -6.75 -18.07
N TRP A 87 47.01 -6.99 -17.32
CA TRP A 87 45.63 -6.71 -17.74
C TRP A 87 45.02 -5.44 -17.11
N HIS A 88 45.80 -4.66 -16.34
CA HIS A 88 45.36 -3.40 -15.69
C HIS A 88 45.15 -2.24 -16.68
N THR A 89 44.37 -2.46 -17.74
CA THR A 89 43.94 -1.40 -18.65
C THR A 89 42.68 -0.71 -18.08
N PRO A 90 42.48 0.61 -18.31
CA PRO A 90 41.26 1.30 -17.90
C PRO A 90 39.97 0.63 -18.41
N VAL A 91 40.04 0.05 -19.62
CA VAL A 91 38.92 -0.68 -20.23
C VAL A 91 38.53 -1.93 -19.42
N TYR A 92 39.50 -2.65 -18.85
CA TYR A 92 39.23 -3.82 -18.01
C TYR A 92 38.40 -3.45 -16.77
N TYR A 93 38.78 -2.39 -16.04
CA TYR A 93 38.05 -1.95 -14.85
C TYR A 93 36.63 -1.49 -15.18
N ILE A 94 36.45 -0.76 -16.28
CA ILE A 94 35.12 -0.33 -16.74
C ILE A 94 34.24 -1.55 -17.03
N VAL A 95 34.77 -2.56 -17.73
CA VAL A 95 34.02 -3.79 -18.04
C VAL A 95 33.67 -4.57 -16.78
N VAL A 96 34.61 -4.76 -15.85
CA VAL A 96 34.37 -5.49 -14.60
C VAL A 96 33.34 -4.79 -13.73
N ILE A 97 33.48 -3.47 -13.50
CA ILE A 97 32.52 -2.69 -12.72
C ILE A 97 31.14 -2.73 -13.38
N THR A 98 31.08 -2.66 -14.72
CA THR A 98 29.81 -2.77 -15.46
C THR A 98 29.16 -4.14 -15.25
N VAL A 99 29.92 -5.23 -15.36
CA VAL A 99 29.42 -6.60 -15.13
C VAL A 99 28.94 -6.76 -13.69
N ILE A 100 29.71 -6.30 -12.70
CA ILE A 100 29.31 -6.31 -11.29
C ILE A 100 28.02 -5.51 -11.08
N THR A 101 27.91 -4.34 -11.69
CA THR A 101 26.70 -3.49 -11.62
C THR A 101 25.49 -4.23 -12.19
N ILE A 102 25.64 -4.88 -13.34
CA ILE A 102 24.56 -5.67 -13.97
C ILE A 102 24.16 -6.82 -13.06
N ILE A 103 25.12 -7.58 -12.52
CA ILE A 103 24.85 -8.72 -11.63
C ILE A 103 24.13 -8.26 -10.37
N LEU A 104 24.63 -7.22 -9.69
CA LEU A 104 23.98 -6.67 -8.49
C LEU A 104 22.58 -6.16 -8.80
N ARG A 105 22.36 -5.54 -9.97
CA ARG A 105 21.04 -5.09 -10.40
C ARG A 105 20.08 -6.25 -10.65
N LEU A 106 20.55 -7.33 -11.29
CA LEU A 106 19.76 -8.54 -11.51
C LEU A 106 19.41 -9.22 -10.18
N VAL A 107 20.38 -9.36 -9.27
CA VAL A 107 20.16 -9.92 -7.92
C VAL A 107 19.16 -9.06 -7.14
N GLY A 108 19.34 -7.74 -7.14
CA GLY A 108 18.41 -6.81 -6.50
C GLY A 108 16.99 -6.90 -7.05
N LEU A 109 16.83 -7.08 -8.37
CA LEU A 109 15.53 -7.27 -9.02
C LEU A 109 14.89 -8.59 -8.56
N VAL A 110 15.63 -9.70 -8.62
CA VAL A 110 15.12 -11.03 -8.22
C VAL A 110 14.69 -11.03 -6.75
N LEU A 111 15.53 -10.47 -5.86
CA LEU A 111 15.20 -10.36 -4.43
C LEU A 111 13.99 -9.45 -4.20
N GLY A 112 13.89 -8.33 -4.93
CA GLY A 112 12.74 -7.43 -4.85
C GLY A 112 11.43 -8.11 -5.28
N VAL A 113 11.44 -8.88 -6.38
CA VAL A 113 10.28 -9.66 -6.83
C VAL A 113 9.90 -10.71 -5.80
N TRP A 114 10.89 -11.44 -5.27
CA TRP A 114 10.63 -12.48 -4.30
C TRP A 114 10.03 -11.93 -3.00
N GLN A 115 10.55 -10.80 -2.52
CA GLN A 115 9.98 -10.09 -1.37
C GLN A 115 8.53 -9.67 -1.64
N MET A 116 8.25 -9.07 -2.80
CA MET A 116 6.90 -8.63 -3.17
C MET A 116 5.92 -9.80 -3.21
N GLN A 117 6.35 -10.95 -3.72
CA GLN A 117 5.56 -12.18 -3.70
C GLN A 117 5.24 -12.63 -2.27
N GLN A 118 6.21 -12.60 -1.34
CA GLN A 118 5.95 -12.97 0.07
C GLN A 118 4.91 -12.06 0.72
N PHE A 119 5.02 -10.74 0.55
CA PHE A 119 4.00 -9.80 1.07
C PHE A 119 2.63 -10.03 0.45
N THR A 120 2.58 -10.37 -0.83
CA THR A 120 1.32 -10.69 -1.51
C THR A 120 0.68 -11.94 -0.92
N VAL A 121 1.46 -13.00 -0.66
CA VAL A 121 0.95 -14.23 -0.02
C VAL A 121 0.40 -13.94 1.38
N ILE A 122 1.13 -13.17 2.19
CA ILE A 122 0.66 -12.76 3.54
C ILE A 122 -0.65 -11.98 3.44
N ALA A 123 -0.74 -11.02 2.53
CA ALA A 123 -1.93 -10.20 2.36
C ALA A 123 -3.15 -11.03 1.94
N LYS A 124 -2.97 -11.98 1.02
CA LYS A 124 -4.03 -12.89 0.58
C LYS A 124 -4.52 -13.80 1.70
N GLU A 125 -3.63 -14.32 2.52
CA GLU A 125 -4.00 -15.17 3.66
C GLU A 125 -4.79 -14.38 4.73
N VAL A 126 -4.33 -13.16 5.06
CA VAL A 126 -5.06 -12.27 5.98
C VAL A 126 -6.44 -11.90 5.41
N ALA A 127 -6.53 -11.55 4.12
CA ALA A 127 -7.79 -11.25 3.46
C ALA A 127 -8.74 -12.46 3.46
N TYR A 128 -8.22 -13.67 3.24
CA TYR A 128 -8.99 -14.91 3.30
C TYR A 128 -9.58 -15.14 4.69
N GLN A 129 -8.79 -14.98 5.76
CA GLN A 129 -9.27 -15.11 7.13
C GLN A 129 -10.34 -14.07 7.46
N ILE A 130 -10.15 -12.81 7.04
CA ILE A 130 -11.16 -11.76 7.23
C ILE A 130 -12.46 -12.13 6.51
N ARG A 131 -12.41 -12.60 5.26
CA ARG A 131 -13.64 -13.02 4.53
C ARG A 131 -14.34 -14.17 5.21
N ARG A 132 -13.59 -15.16 5.68
CA ARG A 132 -14.15 -16.33 6.38
C ARG A 132 -14.85 -15.91 7.67
N ASP A 133 -14.23 -15.03 8.46
CA ASP A 133 -14.79 -14.53 9.71
C ASP A 133 -16.02 -13.63 9.47
N LEU A 134 -16.01 -12.82 8.42
CA LEU A 134 -17.16 -12.00 8.02
C LEU A 134 -18.33 -12.87 7.56
N LEU A 135 -18.09 -13.90 6.75
CA LEU A 135 -19.11 -14.86 6.32
C LEU A 135 -19.76 -15.58 7.51
N ALA A 136 -18.95 -16.07 8.45
CA ALA A 136 -19.46 -16.74 9.64
C ALA A 136 -20.33 -15.81 10.50
N ARG A 137 -19.98 -14.53 10.59
CA ARG A 137 -20.78 -13.51 11.28
C ARG A 137 -22.10 -13.26 10.56
N VAL A 138 -22.07 -13.06 9.24
CA VAL A 138 -23.26 -12.83 8.41
C VAL A 138 -24.28 -13.95 8.56
N GLN A 139 -23.83 -15.21 8.63
CA GLN A 139 -24.71 -16.37 8.85
C GLN A 139 -25.40 -16.40 10.22
N GLY A 140 -24.85 -15.69 11.22
CA GLY A 140 -25.40 -15.62 12.58
C GLY A 140 -26.22 -14.36 12.88
N VAL A 141 -26.39 -13.44 11.93
CA VAL A 141 -27.13 -12.18 12.11
C VAL A 141 -28.64 -12.42 11.94
N SER A 142 -29.43 -11.85 12.85
CA SER A 142 -30.90 -11.93 12.78
C SER A 142 -31.45 -11.16 11.58
N MET A 143 -32.57 -11.62 10.99
CA MET A 143 -33.17 -10.98 9.80
C MET A 143 -33.48 -9.48 10.00
N ALA A 144 -33.87 -9.07 11.21
CA ALA A 144 -34.15 -7.67 11.55
C ALA A 144 -32.91 -6.75 11.46
N GLN A 145 -31.72 -7.28 11.75
CA GLN A 145 -30.45 -6.55 11.58
C GLN A 145 -29.99 -6.53 10.12
N TYR A 146 -30.36 -7.55 9.34
CA TYR A 146 -30.05 -7.62 7.92
C TYR A 146 -30.83 -6.58 7.11
N GLU A 147 -32.10 -6.34 7.48
CA GLU A 147 -33.00 -5.38 6.84
C GLU A 147 -32.58 -3.92 7.06
N THR A 148 -31.90 -3.64 8.17
CA THR A 148 -31.34 -2.32 8.49
C THR A 148 -29.95 -2.09 7.88
N MET A 149 -29.15 -3.14 7.66
CA MET A 149 -27.81 -3.02 7.07
C MET A 149 -27.84 -2.97 5.53
N GLY A 150 -28.86 -3.56 4.89
CA GLY A 150 -28.98 -3.64 3.44
C GLY A 150 -27.98 -4.63 2.82
N SER A 151 -28.50 -5.59 2.05
CA SER A 151 -27.69 -6.65 1.42
C SER A 151 -26.54 -6.11 0.54
N GLY A 152 -26.74 -4.95 -0.09
CA GLY A 152 -25.74 -4.26 -0.90
C GLY A 152 -24.54 -3.75 -0.08
N SER A 153 -24.77 -3.20 1.11
CA SER A 153 -23.70 -2.70 1.98
C SER A 153 -22.82 -3.85 2.49
N VAL A 154 -23.43 -4.95 2.92
CA VAL A 154 -22.70 -6.15 3.39
C VAL A 154 -21.84 -6.74 2.28
N SER A 155 -22.37 -6.84 1.06
CA SER A 155 -21.63 -7.32 -0.12
C SER A 155 -20.47 -6.36 -0.46
N ALA A 156 -20.72 -5.05 -0.46
CA ALA A 156 -19.70 -4.04 -0.72
C ALA A 156 -18.55 -4.10 0.30
N THR A 157 -18.84 -4.25 1.59
CA THR A 157 -17.79 -4.41 2.62
C THR A 157 -17.00 -5.70 2.44
N MET A 158 -17.67 -6.82 2.13
CA MET A 158 -16.99 -8.10 1.95
C MET A 158 -16.06 -8.12 0.73
N VAL A 159 -16.38 -7.35 -0.31
CA VAL A 159 -15.58 -7.24 -1.52
C VAL A 159 -14.59 -6.07 -1.41
N ASN A 160 -15.09 -4.84 -1.33
CA ASN A 160 -14.31 -3.62 -1.51
C ASN A 160 -13.42 -3.30 -0.30
N ASP A 161 -13.96 -3.37 0.92
CA ASP A 161 -13.18 -3.05 2.12
C ASP A 161 -12.09 -4.11 2.35
N VAL A 162 -12.43 -5.39 2.16
CA VAL A 162 -11.43 -6.47 2.27
C VAL A 162 -10.38 -6.40 1.15
N ASN A 163 -10.75 -6.05 -0.08
CA ASN A 163 -9.79 -5.81 -1.16
C ASN A 163 -8.85 -4.63 -0.86
N THR A 164 -9.37 -3.60 -0.20
CA THR A 164 -8.56 -2.46 0.24
C THR A 164 -7.51 -2.90 1.26
N ILE A 165 -7.89 -3.75 2.23
CA ILE A 165 -6.96 -4.33 3.20
C ILE A 165 -5.91 -5.21 2.52
N ASP A 166 -6.31 -6.08 1.60
CA ASP A 166 -5.40 -6.92 0.80
C ASP A 166 -4.37 -6.07 0.04
N SER A 167 -4.84 -5.05 -0.68
CA SER A 167 -3.97 -4.15 -1.44
C SER A 167 -3.00 -3.38 -0.53
N PHE A 168 -3.50 -2.88 0.59
CA PHE A 168 -2.71 -2.14 1.57
C PHE A 168 -1.60 -3.02 2.17
N LEU A 169 -1.92 -4.24 2.61
CA LEU A 169 -0.95 -5.17 3.19
C LEU A 169 0.04 -5.70 2.15
N GLY A 170 -0.44 -6.06 0.95
CA GLY A 170 0.38 -6.70 -0.06
C GLY A 170 1.31 -5.74 -0.79
N THR A 171 0.83 -4.52 -1.07
CA THR A 171 1.57 -3.55 -1.90
C THR A 171 2.11 -2.38 -1.10
N THR A 172 1.28 -1.72 -0.30
CA THR A 172 1.67 -0.48 0.40
C THR A 172 2.67 -0.77 1.52
N VAL A 173 2.37 -1.73 2.40
CA VAL A 173 3.25 -2.10 3.51
C VAL A 173 4.58 -2.63 3.00
N GLY A 174 4.57 -3.55 2.02
CA GLY A 174 5.79 -4.08 1.42
C GLY A 174 6.69 -2.98 0.84
N LYS A 175 6.10 -2.02 0.09
CA LYS A 175 6.84 -0.87 -0.47
C LYS A 175 7.41 0.05 0.60
N ILE A 176 6.65 0.35 1.65
CA ILE A 176 7.12 1.20 2.76
C ILE A 176 8.32 0.55 3.45
N ILE A 177 8.28 -0.75 3.69
CA ILE A 177 9.38 -1.48 4.31
C ILE A 177 10.65 -1.36 3.43
N ILE A 178 10.55 -1.63 2.12
CA ILE A 178 11.68 -1.49 1.19
C ILE A 178 12.22 -0.06 1.19
N ALA A 179 11.32 0.94 1.16
CA ALA A 179 11.71 2.34 1.15
C ALA A 179 12.47 2.73 2.43
N VAL A 180 12.02 2.28 3.60
CA VAL A 180 12.70 2.52 4.88
C VAL A 180 14.06 1.83 4.93
N PHE A 181 14.14 0.54 4.57
CA PHE A 181 15.41 -0.19 4.55
C PHE A 181 16.41 0.43 3.57
N SER A 182 15.95 0.79 2.37
CA SER A 182 16.79 1.47 1.37
C SER A 182 17.25 2.83 1.85
N LEU A 183 16.36 3.62 2.46
CA LEU A 183 16.70 4.93 3.02
C LEU A 183 17.77 4.79 4.11
N VAL A 184 17.60 3.86 5.05
CA VAL A 184 18.56 3.60 6.12
C VAL A 184 19.90 3.12 5.54
N GLY A 185 19.88 2.15 4.62
CA GLY A 185 21.09 1.60 4.00
C GLY A 185 21.89 2.65 3.24
N ILE A 186 21.22 3.45 2.41
CA ILE A 186 21.86 4.57 1.68
C ILE A 186 22.36 5.63 2.66
N SER A 187 21.59 5.96 3.70
CA SER A 187 22.02 6.94 4.70
C SER A 187 23.29 6.50 5.42
N ILE A 188 23.37 5.24 5.88
CA ILE A 188 24.56 4.69 6.54
C ILE A 188 25.80 4.85 5.64
N VAL A 189 25.66 4.52 4.35
CA VAL A 189 26.75 4.69 3.38
C VAL A 189 27.14 6.15 3.18
N LEU A 190 26.16 7.06 3.06
CA LEU A 190 26.44 8.49 2.92
C LEU A 190 27.14 9.07 4.14
N PHE A 191 26.72 8.68 5.35
CA PHE A 191 27.37 9.10 6.60
C PHE A 191 28.80 8.58 6.70
N TRP A 192 29.06 7.36 6.21
CA TRP A 192 30.41 6.79 6.19
C TRP A 192 31.31 7.51 5.18
N LEU A 193 30.76 7.94 4.04
CA LEU A 193 31.51 8.68 3.02
C LEU A 193 31.82 10.12 3.47
N HIS A 194 30.80 10.92 3.74
CA HIS A 194 30.93 12.33 4.14
C HIS A 194 29.76 12.76 5.04
N TRP A 195 29.96 12.71 6.35
CA TRP A 195 28.91 13.01 7.33
C TRP A 195 28.33 14.43 7.22
N GLN A 196 29.10 15.44 6.81
CA GLN A 196 28.61 16.81 6.64
C GLN A 196 27.61 16.91 5.47
N LEU A 197 27.94 16.31 4.32
CA LEU A 197 27.06 16.27 3.15
C LEU A 197 25.83 15.40 3.41
N ALA A 198 26.02 14.25 4.07
CA ALA A 198 24.93 13.38 4.47
C ALA A 198 23.91 14.10 5.35
N LEU A 199 24.38 14.85 6.37
CA LEU A 199 23.51 15.61 7.26
C LEU A 199 22.77 16.72 6.52
N PHE A 200 23.44 17.42 5.60
CA PHE A 200 22.81 18.43 4.76
C PHE A 200 21.67 17.83 3.90
N ILE A 201 21.94 16.72 3.19
CA ILE A 201 20.93 16.03 2.36
C ILE A 201 19.78 15.51 3.22
N LEU A 202 20.08 14.92 4.38
CA LEU A 202 19.07 14.35 5.27
C LEU A 202 18.18 15.42 5.88
N LEU A 203 18.69 16.63 6.14
CA LEU A 203 17.91 17.76 6.64
C LEU A 203 17.09 18.43 5.53
N LEU A 204 17.56 18.39 4.28
CA LEU A 204 16.82 18.90 3.13
C LEU A 204 15.61 18.01 2.77
N ASN A 205 15.72 16.68 2.90
CA ASN A 205 14.64 15.74 2.63
C ASN A 205 13.31 16.04 3.37
N PRO A 206 13.26 16.24 4.70
CA PRO A 206 12.02 16.57 5.41
C PRO A 206 11.44 17.92 5.01
N LEU A 207 12.28 18.88 4.61
CA LEU A 207 11.82 20.15 4.05
C LEU A 207 11.06 19.92 2.73
N VAL A 208 11.63 19.11 1.83
CA VAL A 208 10.96 18.72 0.57
C VAL A 208 9.64 18.00 0.87
N ILE A 209 9.66 17.02 1.78
CA ILE A 209 8.44 16.29 2.20
C ILE A 209 7.38 17.26 2.72
N TYR A 210 7.75 18.24 3.53
CA TYR A 210 6.84 19.25 4.06
C TYR A 210 6.15 20.05 2.94
N PHE A 211 6.92 20.58 1.99
CA PHE A 211 6.37 21.34 0.86
C PHE A 211 5.50 20.46 -0.04
N THR A 212 5.94 19.24 -0.36
CA THR A 212 5.15 18.27 -1.14
C THR A 212 3.85 17.91 -0.44
N MET A 213 3.86 17.66 0.87
CA MET A 213 2.65 17.38 1.65
C MET A 213 1.70 18.57 1.67
N ARG A 214 2.22 19.80 1.83
CA ARG A 214 1.40 21.01 1.83
C ARG A 214 0.69 21.20 0.50
N LEU A 215 1.42 21.01 -0.61
CA LEU A 215 0.86 21.06 -1.96
C LEU A 215 -0.16 19.93 -2.18
N GLY A 216 0.18 18.71 -1.77
CA GLY A 216 -0.71 17.54 -1.87
C GLY A 216 -2.05 17.73 -1.15
N ARG A 217 -2.05 18.33 0.04
CA ARG A 217 -3.30 18.68 0.75
C ARG A 217 -4.16 19.68 -0.04
N ASN A 218 -3.53 20.64 -0.72
CA ASN A 218 -4.28 21.59 -1.55
C ASN A 218 -4.89 20.90 -2.78
N VAL A 219 -4.13 20.00 -3.42
CA VAL A 219 -4.63 19.18 -4.54
C VAL A 219 -5.79 18.29 -4.10
N GLN A 220 -5.71 17.66 -2.93
CA GLN A 220 -6.80 16.85 -2.39
C GLN A 220 -8.07 17.67 -2.15
N ARG A 221 -7.95 18.91 -1.67
CA ARG A 221 -9.09 19.82 -1.50
C ARG A 221 -9.74 20.15 -2.85
N LEU A 222 -8.95 20.54 -3.84
CA LEU A 222 -9.42 20.84 -5.20
C LEU A 222 -10.13 19.64 -5.83
N LYS A 223 -9.57 18.43 -5.69
CA LYS A 223 -10.24 17.19 -6.16
C LYS A 223 -11.56 16.92 -5.45
N LYS A 224 -11.67 17.25 -4.16
CA LYS A 224 -12.93 17.08 -3.42
C LYS A 224 -14.00 18.06 -3.93
N GLU A 225 -13.60 19.31 -4.20
CA GLU A 225 -14.49 20.32 -4.78
C GLU A 225 -14.94 19.91 -6.19
N GLU A 226 -14.02 19.40 -7.02
CA GLU A 226 -14.31 18.83 -8.35
C GLU A 226 -15.31 17.67 -8.29
N ASN A 227 -15.06 16.67 -7.44
CA ASN A 227 -15.98 15.53 -7.29
C ASN A 227 -17.38 15.99 -6.82
N THR A 228 -17.44 16.94 -5.89
CA THR A 228 -18.72 17.48 -5.41
C THR A 228 -19.48 18.19 -6.54
N ALA A 229 -18.78 18.94 -7.40
CA ALA A 229 -19.40 19.58 -8.55
C ALA A 229 -19.90 18.56 -9.60
N LEU A 230 -19.15 17.47 -9.81
CA LEU A 230 -19.57 16.36 -10.68
C LEU A 230 -20.82 15.67 -10.14
N ASP A 231 -20.90 15.41 -8.84
CA ASP A 231 -22.08 14.79 -8.20
C ASP A 231 -23.33 15.67 -8.39
N VAL A 232 -23.21 16.99 -8.17
CA VAL A 232 -24.31 17.95 -8.40
C VAL A 232 -24.71 17.99 -9.87
N PHE A 233 -23.75 17.99 -10.79
CA PHE A 233 -24.03 17.97 -12.23
C PHE A 233 -24.77 16.70 -12.65
N GLN A 234 -24.34 15.54 -12.16
CA GLN A 234 -25.00 14.24 -12.42
C GLN A 234 -26.43 14.23 -11.89
N GLN A 235 -26.67 14.80 -10.70
CA GLN A 235 -28.01 14.91 -10.15
C GLN A 235 -28.91 15.79 -11.02
N SER A 236 -28.47 17.01 -11.36
CA SER A 236 -29.25 17.93 -12.20
C SER A 236 -29.52 17.36 -13.60
N LEU A 237 -28.56 16.64 -14.19
CA LEU A 237 -28.76 15.93 -15.45
C LEU A 237 -29.87 14.88 -15.33
N THR A 238 -29.87 14.10 -14.25
CA THR A 238 -30.89 13.06 -14.01
C THR A 238 -32.27 13.68 -13.87
N GLU A 239 -32.42 14.73 -13.05
CA GLU A 239 -33.68 15.45 -12.86
C GLU A 239 -34.21 16.05 -14.18
N THR A 240 -33.32 16.59 -15.02
CA THR A 240 -33.69 17.16 -16.32
C THR A 240 -34.16 16.08 -17.30
N LEU A 241 -33.48 14.93 -17.34
CA LEU A 241 -33.87 13.82 -18.20
C LEU A 241 -35.22 13.24 -17.78
N ASP A 242 -35.47 13.10 -16.48
CA ASP A 242 -36.75 12.64 -15.94
C ASP A 242 -37.87 13.63 -16.28
N ALA A 243 -37.63 14.93 -16.14
CA ALA A 243 -38.59 15.96 -16.53
C ALA A 243 -38.92 15.92 -18.04
N LEU A 244 -37.91 15.72 -18.90
CA LEU A 244 -38.13 15.55 -20.34
C LEU A 244 -38.94 14.29 -20.68
N GLN A 245 -38.69 13.17 -19.98
CA GLN A 245 -39.50 11.96 -20.13
C GLN A 245 -40.95 12.19 -19.70
N GLN A 246 -41.19 12.87 -18.59
CA GLN A 246 -42.54 13.21 -18.12
C GLN A 246 -43.28 14.10 -19.13
N ILE A 247 -42.63 15.14 -19.68
CA ILE A 247 -43.24 16.01 -20.69
C ILE A 247 -43.60 15.21 -21.94
N ARG A 248 -42.71 14.32 -22.43
CA ARG A 248 -42.98 13.49 -23.60
C ARG A 248 -44.13 12.50 -23.37
N ALA A 249 -44.18 11.87 -22.20
CA ALA A 249 -45.27 10.96 -21.83
C ALA A 249 -46.61 11.71 -21.76
N ALA A 250 -46.66 12.87 -21.10
CA ALA A 250 -47.85 13.70 -21.00
C ALA A 250 -48.36 14.17 -22.37
N ASN A 251 -47.45 14.49 -23.30
CA ASN A 251 -47.82 14.89 -24.65
C ASN A 251 -48.39 13.71 -25.47
N GLN A 252 -47.84 12.50 -25.32
CA GLN A 252 -48.37 11.29 -25.97
C GLN A 252 -49.74 10.87 -25.43
N ASP A 253 -50.00 11.03 -24.13
CA ASP A 253 -51.31 10.71 -23.54
C ASP A 253 -52.38 11.72 -23.96
N SER A 254 -52.00 12.99 -24.12
CA SER A 254 -52.89 14.06 -24.59
C SER A 254 -53.34 13.84 -26.05
N GLU A 255 -52.46 13.32 -26.91
CA GLU A 255 -52.80 12.95 -28.29
C GLU A 255 -53.73 11.72 -28.37
N ARG A 256 -53.62 10.77 -27.43
CA ARG A 256 -54.50 9.59 -27.38
C ARG A 256 -55.88 9.85 -26.79
N GLY A 257 -56.03 10.85 -25.92
CA GLY A 257 -57.32 11.25 -25.34
C GLY A 257 -58.21 12.08 -26.26
N GLN A 258 -57.70 12.51 -27.42
CA GLN A 258 -58.44 13.31 -28.42
C GLN A 258 -58.91 12.50 -29.64
N ALA A 259 -58.62 11.20 -29.68
CA ALA A 259 -59.09 10.25 -30.71
C ALA A 259 -60.24 9.39 -30.17
#